data_AF-A0A1G1N2E2-F1
#
_entry.id   AF-A0A1G1N2E2-F1
#
_cell.length_a   1.000
_cell.length_b   1.000
_cell.length_c   1.000
_cell.angle_alpha   90.00
_cell.angle_beta   90.00
_cell.angle_gamma   90.00
#
_symmetry.space_group_name_H-M   'P 1'
#
loop_
_entity.id
_entity.type
_entity.pdbx_description
1 polymer ?
#
loop_
_entity_poly.entity_id
_entity_poly.type
_entity_poly.pdbx_seq_one_letter_code
_entity_poly.pdbx_strand_id
1 'polypeptide(L)'
;MYHRKYLDEEYFENLLDVWMHYGRRPNWSEMKNAPSKIGPDGYQNRFGGWRKALEAFVNRMNQNEGREKIQVVEKERPEYKIKTEIKQYSVSVEDRRKVPYGLRWKVLVRDKHRCVKCGAIPVLNPDCGGLEADHVIPFSKGGKTTLDNLQLLCKKCNLGKSNRHLE
;
A
#
# COMPACT_ATOMS: atom_id res chain seq x y z
N MET A 1 -25.48 14.68 -12.03
CA MET A 1 -24.02 14.50 -11.87
C MET A 1 -23.79 13.28 -10.98
N TYR A 2 -23.17 12.22 -11.48
CA TYR A 2 -22.80 11.08 -10.63
C TYR A 2 -21.63 11.51 -9.73
N HIS A 3 -21.86 11.56 -8.42
CA HIS A 3 -20.78 11.77 -7.46
C HIS A 3 -19.79 10.60 -7.55
N ARG A 4 -18.50 10.89 -7.77
CA ARG A 4 -17.46 9.86 -7.71
C ARG A 4 -17.42 9.30 -6.29
N LYS A 5 -17.75 8.02 -6.14
CA LYS A 5 -17.76 7.32 -4.84
C LYS A 5 -16.35 7.17 -4.23
N TYR A 6 -15.32 7.10 -5.08
CA TYR A 6 -13.92 6.91 -4.68
C TYR A 6 -12.98 7.73 -5.58
N LEU A 7 -11.84 8.15 -5.03
CA LEU A 7 -10.69 8.73 -5.74
C LEU A 7 -9.83 7.64 -6.40
N ASP A 8 -9.03 8.01 -7.39
CA ASP A 8 -8.17 7.07 -8.13
C ASP A 8 -7.18 6.38 -7.19
N GLU A 9 -6.62 7.13 -6.25
CA GLU A 9 -5.75 6.62 -5.19
C GLU A 9 -6.41 5.51 -4.37
N GLU A 10 -7.71 5.62 -4.07
CA GLU A 10 -8.44 4.60 -3.30
C GLU A 10 -8.63 3.32 -4.13
N TYR A 11 -8.86 3.44 -5.44
CA TYR A 11 -8.89 2.29 -6.35
C TYR A 11 -7.52 1.59 -6.41
N PHE A 12 -6.44 2.37 -6.46
CA PHE A 12 -5.08 1.84 -6.54
C PHE A 12 -4.63 1.21 -5.23
N GLU A 13 -4.90 1.83 -4.08
CA GLU A 13 -4.66 1.22 -2.77
C GLU A 13 -5.42 -0.10 -2.62
N ASN A 14 -6.70 -0.14 -3.02
CA ASN A 14 -7.49 -1.37 -2.98
C ASN A 14 -6.93 -2.47 -3.91
N LEU A 15 -6.48 -2.12 -5.13
CA LEU A 15 -5.83 -3.09 -6.03
C LEU A 15 -4.56 -3.65 -5.40
N LEU A 16 -3.74 -2.80 -4.79
CA LEU A 16 -2.50 -3.22 -4.16
C LEU A 16 -2.76 -4.14 -2.97
N ASP A 17 -3.77 -3.85 -2.14
CA ASP A 17 -4.13 -4.69 -1.00
C ASP A 17 -4.55 -6.11 -1.46
N VAL A 18 -5.34 -6.21 -2.54
CA VAL A 18 -5.72 -7.50 -3.14
C VAL A 18 -4.50 -8.19 -3.75
N TRP A 19 -3.62 -7.44 -4.41
CA TRP A 19 -2.39 -7.97 -5.01
C TRP A 19 -1.44 -8.57 -3.96
N MET A 20 -1.25 -7.89 -2.83
CA MET A 20 -0.43 -8.38 -1.71
C MET A 20 -1.08 -9.57 -1.01
N HIS A 21 -2.42 -9.63 -0.97
CA HIS A 21 -3.14 -10.77 -0.41
C HIS A 21 -2.94 -12.06 -1.21
N TYR A 22 -3.00 -11.98 -2.55
CA TYR A 22 -2.80 -13.15 -3.41
C TYR A 22 -1.34 -13.36 -3.84
N GLY A 23 -0.47 -12.35 -3.71
CA GLY A 23 0.91 -12.40 -4.22
C GLY A 23 1.00 -12.52 -5.73
N ARG A 24 -0.05 -12.09 -6.44
CA ARG A 24 -0.08 -12.00 -7.90
C ARG A 24 -1.10 -10.97 -8.32
N ARG A 25 -1.07 -10.64 -9.62
CA ARG A 25 -2.07 -9.78 -10.23
C ARG A 25 -3.50 -10.25 -9.88
N PRO A 26 -4.35 -9.37 -9.33
CA PRO A 26 -5.74 -9.69 -9.08
C PRO A 26 -6.50 -10.01 -10.36
N ASN A 27 -7.51 -10.86 -10.25
CA ASN A 27 -8.53 -11.04 -11.28
C ASN A 27 -9.84 -10.34 -10.91
N TRP A 28 -10.72 -10.19 -11.90
CA TRP A 28 -11.98 -9.46 -11.75
C TRP A 28 -12.89 -10.07 -10.66
N SER A 29 -12.97 -11.41 -10.58
CA SER A 29 -13.79 -12.10 -9.59
C SER A 29 -13.28 -11.93 -8.16
N GLU A 30 -11.97 -11.81 -7.95
CA GLU A 30 -11.37 -11.60 -6.63
C GLU A 30 -11.78 -10.28 -6.00
N MET A 31 -12.13 -9.27 -6.82
CA MET A 31 -12.59 -7.97 -6.32
C MET A 31 -13.94 -8.03 -5.61
N LYS A 32 -14.67 -9.15 -5.71
CA LYS A 32 -15.92 -9.41 -4.98
C LYS A 32 -15.69 -9.87 -3.55
N ASN A 33 -14.46 -10.30 -3.23
CA ASN A 33 -14.13 -10.92 -1.96
C ASN A 33 -13.15 -10.04 -1.16
N ALA A 34 -13.14 -10.23 0.16
CA ALA A 34 -12.10 -9.64 1.00
C ALA A 34 -10.69 -10.07 0.50
N PRO A 35 -9.68 -9.19 0.54
CA PRO A 35 -9.67 -7.88 1.21
C PRO A 35 -10.23 -6.71 0.37
N SER A 36 -10.76 -6.96 -0.84
CA SER A 36 -11.30 -5.89 -1.67
C SER A 36 -12.47 -5.19 -0.99
N LYS A 37 -12.40 -3.85 -0.94
CA LYS A 37 -13.45 -2.94 -0.47
C LYS A 37 -14.23 -2.32 -1.64
N ILE A 38 -13.69 -2.43 -2.85
CA ILE A 38 -14.27 -1.88 -4.07
C ILE A 38 -14.60 -3.04 -5.00
N GLY A 39 -15.89 -3.21 -5.30
CA GLY A 39 -16.36 -4.23 -6.22
C GLY A 39 -15.81 -4.04 -7.64
N PRO A 40 -15.82 -5.11 -8.45
CA PRO A 40 -15.25 -5.07 -9.80
C PRO A 40 -15.91 -4.03 -10.73
N ASP A 41 -17.21 -3.80 -10.59
CA ASP A 41 -17.94 -2.83 -11.41
C ASP A 41 -17.48 -1.39 -11.16
N GLY A 42 -16.93 -1.10 -9.98
CA GLY A 42 -16.31 0.20 -9.68
C GLY A 42 -15.15 0.49 -10.64
N TYR A 43 -14.32 -0.51 -10.90
CA TYR A 43 -13.19 -0.40 -11.84
C TYR A 43 -13.67 -0.30 -13.29
N GLN A 44 -14.68 -1.09 -13.65
CA GLN A 44 -15.31 -1.03 -14.97
C GLN A 44 -15.84 0.38 -15.25
N ASN A 45 -16.58 0.97 -14.32
CA ASN A 45 -17.19 2.29 -14.47
C ASN A 45 -16.16 3.42 -14.42
N ARG A 46 -15.15 3.33 -13.56
CA ARG A 46 -14.15 4.40 -13.38
C ARG A 46 -13.13 4.47 -14.53
N PHE A 47 -12.66 3.32 -15.01
CA PHE A 47 -11.56 3.22 -15.97
C PHE A 47 -11.99 2.72 -17.35
N GLY A 48 -13.27 2.38 -17.53
CA GLY A 48 -13.82 1.90 -18.80
C GLY A 48 -13.37 0.49 -19.17
N GLY A 49 -13.00 -0.33 -18.18
CA GLY A 49 -12.54 -1.70 -18.37
C GLY A 49 -11.58 -2.20 -17.29
N TRP A 50 -11.63 -3.49 -16.96
CA TRP A 50 -10.68 -4.12 -16.03
C TRP A 50 -9.22 -4.01 -16.48
N ARG A 51 -8.93 -4.28 -17.76
CA ARG A 51 -7.58 -4.13 -18.33
C ARG A 51 -7.08 -2.68 -18.21
N LYS A 52 -7.95 -1.71 -18.53
CA LYS A 52 -7.63 -0.28 -18.43
C LYS A 52 -7.37 0.15 -16.99
N ALA A 53 -8.09 -0.43 -16.03
CA ALA A 53 -7.85 -0.17 -14.62
C ALA A 53 -6.45 -0.65 -14.16
N LEU A 54 -6.03 -1.85 -14.61
CA LEU A 54 -4.71 -2.38 -14.34
C LEU A 54 -3.61 -1.56 -15.01
N GLU A 55 -3.82 -1.09 -16.24
CA GLU A 55 -2.90 -0.18 -16.93
C GLU A 55 -2.76 1.16 -16.21
N ALA A 56 -3.88 1.76 -15.81
CA ALA A 56 -3.87 3.00 -15.03
C ALA A 56 -3.10 2.83 -13.72
N PHE A 57 -3.29 1.71 -13.03
CA PHE A 57 -2.53 1.37 -11.81
C PHE A 57 -1.03 1.29 -12.08
N VAL A 58 -0.59 0.49 -13.05
CA VAL A 58 0.85 0.32 -13.35
C VAL A 58 1.48 1.64 -13.79
N ASN A 59 0.80 2.40 -14.65
CA ASN A 59 1.27 3.72 -15.09
C ASN A 59 1.44 4.66 -13.89
N ARG A 60 0.46 4.70 -12.97
CA ARG A 60 0.54 5.52 -11.75
C ARG A 60 1.72 5.10 -10.87
N MET A 61 1.94 3.80 -10.69
CA MET A 61 3.04 3.31 -9.86
C MET A 61 4.42 3.62 -10.44
N ASN A 62 4.57 3.52 -11.77
CA ASN A 62 5.82 3.83 -12.45
C ASN A 62 6.09 5.36 -12.50
N GLN A 63 5.06 6.19 -12.51
CA GLN A 63 5.21 7.66 -12.45
C GLN A 63 5.63 8.18 -11.06
N ASN A 64 5.50 7.37 -9.99
CA ASN A 64 5.92 7.73 -8.62
C ASN A 64 7.44 7.58 -8.38
N GLU A 65 8.25 7.69 -9.44
CA GLU A 65 9.68 7.94 -9.34
C GLU A 65 9.93 9.41 -8.92
N GLY A 66 9.76 9.71 -7.63
CA GLY A 66 10.50 10.81 -7.00
C GLY A 66 9.74 11.94 -6.31
N ARG A 67 8.41 11.93 -6.11
CA ARG A 67 7.73 13.00 -5.35
C ARG A 67 6.49 12.54 -4.59
N GLU A 68 6.66 12.09 -3.35
CA GLU A 68 5.58 12.18 -2.36
C GLU A 68 5.80 13.42 -1.49
N LYS A 69 5.52 14.61 -2.05
CA LYS A 69 5.24 15.80 -1.22
C LYS A 69 3.80 15.68 -0.75
N ILE A 70 3.58 15.05 0.40
CA ILE A 70 2.23 14.91 0.96
C ILE A 70 1.88 16.22 1.66
N GLN A 71 0.98 17.00 1.07
CA GLN A 71 0.23 18.03 1.79
C GLN A 71 -0.76 17.32 2.73
N VAL A 72 -0.68 17.64 4.02
CA VAL A 72 -1.67 17.19 5.01
C VAL A 72 -2.96 17.93 4.71
N VAL A 73 -3.95 17.24 4.14
CA VAL A 73 -5.32 17.76 4.04
C VAL A 73 -6.02 17.34 5.34
N GLU A 74 -6.16 18.28 6.27
CA GLU A 74 -7.05 18.11 7.41
C GLU A 74 -8.47 17.88 6.87
N LYS A 75 -9.07 16.74 7.22
CA LYS A 75 -10.51 16.56 7.05
C LYS A 75 -11.20 17.53 7.99
N GLU A 76 -11.75 18.61 7.46
CA GLU A 76 -12.56 19.56 8.24
C GLU A 76 -13.71 18.82 8.94
N ARG A 77 -13.62 18.69 10.26
CA ARG A 77 -14.82 18.60 11.11
C ARG A 77 -15.22 20.03 11.43
N PRO A 78 -16.49 20.42 11.27
CA PRO A 78 -16.89 21.78 11.53
C PRO A 78 -16.84 22.08 13.02
N GLU A 79 -16.27 23.25 13.32
CA GLU A 79 -16.41 24.09 14.53
C GLU A 79 -15.55 23.77 15.76
N TYR A 80 -14.26 24.12 15.69
CA TYR A 80 -13.64 24.84 16.80
C TYR A 80 -12.57 25.84 16.30
N LYS A 81 -12.78 27.14 16.52
CA LYS A 81 -11.86 28.21 16.08
C LYS A 81 -10.66 28.29 17.01
N ILE A 82 -9.59 27.56 16.71
CA ILE A 82 -8.28 27.78 17.35
C ILE A 82 -7.46 28.69 16.44
N LYS A 83 -7.21 29.93 16.88
CA LYS A 83 -6.21 30.82 16.26
C LYS A 83 -4.81 30.39 16.71
N THR A 84 -4.22 29.41 16.04
CA THR A 84 -2.80 29.07 16.21
C THR A 84 -2.12 29.11 14.85
N GLU A 85 -1.06 29.91 14.75
CA GLU A 85 -0.16 29.93 13.59
C GLU A 85 0.33 28.50 13.29
N ILE A 86 -0.16 27.92 12.19
CA ILE A 86 0.22 26.58 11.76
C ILE A 86 1.65 26.67 11.20
N LYS A 87 2.66 26.44 12.06
CA LYS A 87 4.03 26.15 11.58
C LYS A 87 3.95 24.89 10.73
N GLN A 88 4.12 25.05 9.42
CA GLN A 88 4.02 23.99 8.43
C GLN A 88 5.22 23.04 8.53
N TYR A 89 5.29 22.22 9.59
CA TYR A 89 6.30 21.17 9.73
C TYR A 89 6.01 20.08 8.69
N SER A 90 6.80 20.04 7.63
CA SER A 90 6.74 18.95 6.64
C SER A 90 7.49 17.73 7.17
N VAL A 91 6.75 16.80 7.79
CA VAL A 91 7.32 15.49 8.17
C VAL A 91 7.64 14.71 6.90
N SER A 92 8.90 14.32 6.74
CA SER A 92 9.36 13.54 5.59
C SER A 92 8.62 12.20 5.52
N VAL A 93 8.48 11.64 4.32
CA VAL A 93 7.84 10.33 4.14
C VAL A 93 8.63 9.23 4.86
N GLU A 94 9.96 9.37 4.89
CA GLU A 94 10.87 8.42 5.54
C GLU A 94 10.65 8.33 7.05
N ASP A 95 10.17 9.40 7.68
CA ASP A 95 9.92 9.47 9.12
C ASP A 95 8.50 9.01 9.51
N ARG A 96 7.75 8.40 8.58
CA ARG A 96 6.40 7.89 8.84
C ARG A 96 6.42 6.37 8.96
N ARG A 97 5.82 5.82 10.02
CA ARG A 97 5.66 4.36 10.18
C ARG A 97 4.83 3.71 9.06
N LYS A 98 3.79 4.41 8.57
CA LYS A 98 2.92 3.87 7.51
C LYS A 98 3.69 3.89 6.19
N VAL A 99 3.91 2.72 5.62
CA VAL A 99 4.52 2.58 4.29
C VAL A 99 3.51 3.06 3.23
N PRO A 100 3.84 4.09 2.44
CA PRO A 100 2.94 4.58 1.40
C PRO A 100 2.77 3.53 0.29
N TYR A 101 1.63 3.57 -0.42
CA TYR A 101 1.30 2.54 -1.42
C TYR A 101 2.33 2.44 -2.55
N GLY A 102 2.92 3.56 -2.98
CA GLY A 102 3.95 3.56 -4.00
C GLY A 102 5.20 2.78 -3.56
N LEU A 103 5.59 2.94 -2.30
CA LEU A 103 6.74 2.21 -1.74
C LEU A 103 6.41 0.74 -1.47
N ARG A 104 5.18 0.44 -1.02
CA ARG A 104 4.67 -0.94 -0.91
C ARG A 104 4.73 -1.67 -2.27
N TRP A 105 4.34 -1.01 -3.36
CA TRP A 105 4.45 -1.56 -4.71
C TRP A 105 5.92 -1.80 -5.12
N LYS A 106 6.81 -0.84 -4.89
CA LYS A 106 8.24 -1.00 -5.20
C LYS A 106 8.86 -2.20 -4.48
N VAL A 107 8.57 -2.36 -3.18
CA VAL A 107 9.01 -3.52 -2.39
C VAL A 107 8.40 -4.81 -2.95
N LEU A 108 7.11 -4.83 -3.26
CA LEU A 108 6.42 -5.99 -3.84
C LEU A 108 7.07 -6.48 -5.15
N VAL A 109 7.37 -5.55 -6.06
CA VAL A 109 8.01 -5.84 -7.35
C VAL A 109 9.46 -6.29 -7.16
N ARG A 110 10.26 -5.55 -6.36
CA ARG A 110 11.66 -5.87 -6.06
C ARG A 110 11.79 -7.30 -5.48
N ASP A 111 10.91 -7.65 -4.55
CA ASP A 111 10.92 -8.93 -3.85
C ASP A 111 10.18 -10.04 -4.59
N LYS A 112 9.88 -9.81 -5.88
CA LYS A 112 9.32 -10.81 -6.80
C LYS A 112 8.03 -11.46 -6.27
N HIS A 113 7.19 -10.66 -5.61
CA HIS A 113 5.87 -11.07 -5.12
C HIS A 113 5.89 -12.25 -4.14
N ARG A 114 6.98 -12.44 -3.39
CA ARG A 114 7.11 -13.52 -2.42
C ARG A 114 7.79 -13.06 -1.14
N CYS A 115 7.51 -13.76 -0.04
CA CYS A 115 8.19 -13.51 1.22
C CYS A 115 9.70 -13.70 1.05
N VAL A 116 10.52 -12.69 1.39
CA VAL A 116 11.98 -12.79 1.26
C VAL A 116 12.59 -13.76 2.29
N LYS A 117 11.88 -14.00 3.39
CA LYS A 117 12.34 -14.88 4.48
C LYS A 117 12.09 -16.36 4.20
N CYS A 118 10.88 -16.73 3.75
CA CYS A 118 10.49 -18.13 3.58
C CYS A 118 10.14 -18.52 2.14
N GLY A 119 10.17 -17.58 1.20
CA GLY A 119 9.82 -17.83 -0.21
C GLY A 119 8.32 -17.97 -0.48
N ALA A 120 7.45 -17.88 0.53
CA ALA A 120 6.01 -18.11 0.36
C ALA A 120 5.38 -17.15 -0.65
N ILE A 121 4.54 -17.71 -1.52
CA ILE A 121 3.66 -16.99 -2.44
C ILE A 121 2.23 -17.27 -1.96
N PRO A 122 1.43 -16.26 -1.55
CA PRO A 122 0.14 -16.48 -0.92
C PRO A 122 -0.83 -17.42 -1.66
N VAL A 123 -0.91 -17.36 -3.00
CA VAL A 123 -1.74 -18.30 -3.76
C VAL A 123 -1.25 -19.75 -3.71
N LEU A 124 0.04 -20.00 -3.50
CA LEU A 124 0.61 -21.33 -3.33
C LEU A 124 0.74 -21.73 -1.85
N ASN A 125 0.70 -20.75 -0.94
CA ASN A 125 0.82 -20.92 0.50
C ASN A 125 -0.29 -20.11 1.21
N PRO A 126 -1.58 -20.52 1.10
CA PRO A 126 -2.70 -19.72 1.62
C PRO A 126 -2.62 -19.48 3.13
N ASP A 127 -2.03 -20.44 3.84
CA ASP A 127 -1.77 -20.41 5.26
C ASP A 127 -0.77 -19.30 5.67
N CYS A 128 0.01 -18.74 4.74
CA CYS A 128 0.97 -17.67 5.05
C CYS A 128 0.31 -16.31 5.37
N GLY A 129 -0.96 -16.14 5.04
CA GLY A 129 -1.78 -14.98 5.43
C GLY A 129 -1.67 -13.74 4.53
N GLY A 130 -1.00 -13.84 3.38
CA GLY A 130 -0.72 -12.70 2.50
C GLY A 130 0.61 -12.02 2.82
N LEU A 131 0.97 -11.02 2.03
CA LEU A 131 2.23 -10.29 2.11
C LEU A 131 2.05 -8.89 2.71
N GLU A 132 3.08 -8.40 3.39
CA GLU A 132 3.17 -7.07 3.99
C GLU A 132 4.58 -6.51 3.79
N ALA A 133 4.68 -5.19 3.57
CA ALA A 133 5.97 -4.50 3.59
C ALA A 133 6.33 -4.19 5.05
N ASP A 134 7.43 -4.75 5.53
CA ASP A 134 7.92 -4.61 6.90
C ASP A 134 9.30 -3.95 6.90
N HIS A 135 9.62 -3.22 7.97
CA HIS A 135 10.92 -2.59 8.12
C HIS A 135 11.98 -3.59 8.57
N VAL A 136 13.12 -3.68 7.87
CA VAL A 136 14.27 -4.50 8.25
C VAL A 136 14.75 -4.10 9.64
N ILE A 137 15.15 -2.83 9.81
CA ILE A 137 15.32 -2.18 11.10
C ILE A 137 13.95 -1.66 11.51
N PRO A 138 13.34 -2.15 12.62
CA PRO A 138 12.02 -1.70 13.06
C PRO A 138 11.94 -0.19 13.17
N PHE A 139 10.81 0.38 12.76
CA PHE A 139 10.55 1.82 12.89
C PHE A 139 10.72 2.31 14.34
N SER A 140 10.30 1.50 15.33
CA SER A 140 10.47 1.82 16.75
C SER A 140 11.93 1.87 17.23
N LYS A 141 12.88 1.38 16.41
CA LYS A 141 14.33 1.41 16.66
C LYS A 141 15.05 2.41 15.74
N GLY A 142 14.31 3.38 15.17
CA GLY A 142 14.87 4.41 14.30
C GLY A 142 15.00 4.00 12.83
N GLY A 143 14.45 2.86 12.42
CA GLY A 143 14.44 2.45 11.02
C GLY A 143 13.53 3.32 10.17
N LYS A 144 14.08 3.92 9.10
CA LYS A 144 13.34 4.79 8.19
C LYS A 144 12.47 4.02 7.20
N THR A 145 11.42 4.66 6.70
CA THR A 145 10.56 4.16 5.62
C THR A 145 11.17 4.46 4.26
N THR A 146 12.24 3.73 3.95
CA THR A 146 12.96 3.79 2.68
C THR A 146 12.90 2.44 1.99
N LEU A 147 13.13 2.40 0.67
CA LEU A 147 13.11 1.14 -0.06
C LEU A 147 14.13 0.14 0.52
N ASP A 148 15.33 0.61 0.86
CA ASP A 148 16.42 -0.24 1.36
C ASP A 148 16.15 -0.80 2.76
N ASN A 149 15.41 -0.08 3.60
CA ASN A 149 15.03 -0.57 4.93
C ASN A 149 13.68 -1.29 4.94
N LEU A 150 13.06 -1.54 3.79
CA LEU A 150 11.82 -2.33 3.69
C LEU A 150 12.08 -3.69 3.05
N GLN A 151 11.31 -4.68 3.49
CA GLN A 151 11.30 -6.04 2.96
C GLN A 151 9.87 -6.57 2.87
N LEU A 152 9.61 -7.47 1.94
CA LEU A 152 8.34 -8.14 1.78
C LEU A 152 8.29 -9.43 2.62
N LEU A 153 7.44 -9.47 3.63
CA LEU A 153 7.24 -10.65 4.47
C LEU A 153 5.81 -11.16 4.37
N CYS A 154 5.61 -12.48 4.45
CA CYS A 154 4.27 -13.00 4.71
C CYS A 154 3.86 -12.71 6.16
N LYS A 155 2.56 -12.67 6.46
CA LYS A 155 2.06 -12.38 7.81
C LYS A 155 2.66 -13.30 8.88
N LYS A 156 2.79 -14.60 8.59
CA LYS A 156 3.45 -15.56 9.50
C LYS A 156 4.89 -15.15 9.83
N CYS A 157 5.68 -14.80 8.82
CA CYS A 157 7.06 -14.38 9.01
C CYS A 157 7.18 -13.03 9.71
N ASN A 158 6.29 -12.09 9.37
CA ASN A 158 6.24 -10.76 9.95
C ASN A 158 5.92 -10.82 11.45
N LEU A 159 4.88 -11.57 11.83
CA LEU A 159 4.52 -11.85 13.23
C LEU A 159 5.69 -12.50 13.98
N GLY A 160 6.38 -13.47 13.35
CA GLY A 160 7.55 -14.10 13.94
C GLY A 160 8.74 -13.14 14.12
N LYS A 161 8.89 -12.11 13.28
CA LYS A 161 9.96 -11.11 13.41
C LYS A 161 9.69 -10.16 14.59
N SER A 162 8.48 -9.62 14.70
CA SER A 162 8.13 -8.60 15.71
C SER A 162 9.11 -7.40 15.65
N ASN A 163 9.57 -6.88 16.79
CA ASN A 163 10.54 -5.78 16.88
C ASN A 163 12.02 -6.24 16.79
N ARG A 164 12.28 -7.45 16.28
CA ARG A 164 13.64 -7.95 16.05
C ARG A 164 14.14 -7.47 14.68
N HIS A 165 15.39 -7.05 14.62
CA HIS A 165 16.18 -7.05 13.39
C HIS A 165 17.30 -8.07 13.60
N LEU A 166 17.80 -8.69 12.53
CA LEU A 166 19.00 -9.49 12.63
C LEU A 166 20.17 -8.51 12.87
N GLU A 167 20.92 -8.75 13.94
CA GLU A 167 22.30 -8.26 14.08
C GLU A 167 23.21 -9.08 13.15
#